data_AF-A0A922WTS2-F1
#
_entry.id   AF-A0A922WTS2-F1
#
_cell.length_a   1.000
_cell.length_b   1.000
_cell.length_c   1.000
_cell.angle_alpha   90.00
_cell.angle_beta   90.00
_cell.angle_gamma   90.00
#
_symmetry.space_group_name_H-M   'P 1'
#
loop_
_entity.id
_entity.type
_entity.pdbx_description
1 polymer ?
#
loop_
_entity_poly.entity_id
_entity_poly.type
_entity_poly.pdbx_seq_one_letter_code
_entity_poly.pdbx_strand_id
1 'polypeptide(L)'
;MTSASLPSRSGHSWQLILADLALILFLLALSALPAAEAETGKKLVEARALSQEARRPAAFEVAAAQALFRPVAGGPSLAEWLASQPRDPRATLTVFVRHPRNGEAAAWSTARSLAHEAEASGVAVRTVVSAGEEAEVYASLGYDALVLGAGGSRQGGAGQGGAR
;
A
#
# COMPACT_ATOMS: atom_id res chain seq x y z
N MET A 1 -52.42 -14.05 32.30
CA MET A 1 -51.49 -13.36 33.20
C MET A 1 -50.07 -13.72 32.77
N THR A 2 -49.33 -12.77 32.20
CA THR A 2 -47.89 -12.90 31.92
C THR A 2 -47.31 -11.50 31.85
N SER A 3 -46.61 -11.08 32.91
CA SER A 3 -45.75 -9.90 32.89
C SER A 3 -44.32 -10.39 32.70
N ALA A 4 -43.69 -10.00 31.58
CA ALA A 4 -42.27 -10.23 31.34
C ALA A 4 -41.47 -9.04 31.88
N SER A 5 -40.45 -9.30 32.71
CA SER A 5 -39.56 -8.25 33.24
C SER A 5 -38.56 -7.78 32.19
N LEU A 6 -38.35 -6.47 32.08
CA LEU A 6 -37.38 -5.88 31.16
C LEU A 6 -35.94 -5.93 31.73
N PRO A 7 -34.91 -6.09 30.87
CA PRO A 7 -33.52 -6.23 31.28
C PRO A 7 -32.91 -4.93 31.83
N SER A 8 -32.00 -5.08 32.80
CA SER A 8 -31.32 -4.04 33.55
C SER A 8 -30.38 -3.18 32.69
N ARG A 9 -30.69 -1.89 32.57
CA ARG A 9 -29.88 -0.82 31.93
C ARG A 9 -28.65 -0.39 32.75
N SER A 10 -28.24 -1.18 33.74
CA SER A 10 -27.26 -0.76 34.75
C SER A 10 -25.82 -0.69 34.23
N GLY A 11 -25.49 -1.34 33.10
CA GLY A 11 -24.12 -1.39 32.55
C GLY A 11 -23.65 -0.10 31.86
N HIS A 12 -24.57 0.73 31.37
CA HIS A 12 -24.21 1.92 30.58
C HIS A 12 -24.05 3.18 31.45
N SER A 13 -24.77 3.26 32.57
CA SER A 13 -24.76 4.43 33.44
C SER A 13 -23.44 4.60 34.21
N TRP A 14 -22.81 3.51 34.67
CA TRP A 14 -21.51 3.61 35.36
C TRP A 14 -20.37 3.98 34.40
N GLN A 15 -20.44 3.56 33.14
CA GLN A 15 -19.46 3.94 32.11
C GLN A 15 -19.52 5.43 31.79
N LEU A 16 -20.73 5.99 31.71
CA LEU A 16 -20.90 7.43 31.50
C LEU A 16 -20.36 8.25 32.68
N ILE A 17 -20.58 7.77 33.91
CA ILE A 17 -20.03 8.43 35.12
C ILE A 17 -18.49 8.37 35.12
N LEU A 18 -17.89 7.23 34.77
CA LEU A 18 -16.42 7.14 34.67
C LEU A 18 -15.87 7.98 33.52
N ALA A 19 -16.55 8.04 32.39
CA ALA A 19 -16.16 8.87 31.26
C ALA A 19 -16.21 10.37 31.62
N ASP A 20 -17.27 10.79 32.32
CA ASP A 20 -17.44 12.18 32.77
C ASP A 20 -16.39 12.56 33.82
N LEU A 21 -16.13 11.68 34.80
CA LEU A 21 -15.05 11.86 35.78
C LEU A 21 -13.67 11.93 35.13
N ALA A 22 -13.37 11.04 34.19
CA ALA A 22 -12.10 11.06 33.47
C ALA A 22 -11.93 12.34 32.65
N LEU A 23 -13.01 12.82 32.01
CA LEU A 23 -13.00 14.06 31.24
C LEU A 23 -12.79 15.29 32.14
N ILE A 24 -13.49 15.37 33.27
CA ILE A 24 -13.33 16.48 34.24
C ILE A 24 -11.90 16.48 34.81
N LEU A 25 -11.39 15.33 35.24
CA LEU A 25 -10.03 15.22 35.79
C LEU A 25 -8.97 15.57 34.74
N PHE A 26 -9.19 15.20 33.49
CA PHE A 26 -8.30 15.54 32.38
C PHE A 26 -8.30 17.05 32.09
N LEU A 27 -9.48 17.69 32.03
CA LEU A 27 -9.59 19.13 31.82
C LEU A 27 -9.02 19.93 33.00
N LEU A 28 -9.20 19.44 34.23
CA LEU A 28 -8.59 20.03 35.42
C LEU A 28 -7.06 19.93 35.36
N ALA A 29 -6.51 18.77 34.97
CA ALA A 29 -5.07 18.60 34.78
C ALA A 29 -4.52 19.53 33.68
N LEU A 30 -5.23 19.65 32.55
CA LEU A 30 -4.93 20.61 31.47
C LEU A 30 -4.88 22.05 31.95
N SER A 31 -5.75 22.45 32.88
CA SER A 31 -5.76 23.81 33.42
C SER A 31 -4.52 24.14 34.28
N ALA A 32 -3.84 23.12 34.81
CA ALA A 32 -2.65 23.28 35.64
C ALA A 32 -1.34 23.22 34.84
N LEU A 33 -1.39 22.87 33.55
CA LEU A 33 -0.22 22.74 32.69
C LEU A 33 0.34 24.11 32.26
N PRO A 34 1.63 24.41 32.54
CA PRO A 34 2.28 25.61 32.03
C PRO A 34 2.37 25.59 30.50
N ALA A 35 2.25 26.75 29.85
CA ALA A 35 2.29 26.88 28.38
C ALA A 35 3.53 26.25 27.70
N ALA A 36 4.62 26.04 28.44
CA ALA A 36 5.83 25.38 27.95
C ALA A 36 5.67 23.88 27.65
N GLU A 37 4.76 23.18 28.35
CA GLU A 37 4.55 21.73 28.13
C GLU A 37 3.65 21.45 26.91
N ALA A 38 2.73 22.38 26.60
CA ALA A 38 1.86 22.29 25.42
C ALA A 38 2.65 22.34 24.10
N GLU A 39 3.72 23.14 24.04
CA GLU A 39 4.61 23.22 22.88
C GLU A 39 5.46 21.95 22.71
N THR A 40 5.80 21.28 23.82
CA THR A 40 6.51 19.99 23.79
C THR A 40 5.63 18.88 23.21
N GLY A 41 4.33 18.87 23.54
CA GLY A 41 3.36 17.93 22.97
C GLY A 41 3.20 18.08 21.45
N LYS A 42 3.10 19.31 20.94
CA LYS A 42 3.05 19.57 19.48
C LYS A 42 4.30 19.05 18.77
N LYS A 43 5.48 19.32 19.34
CA LYS A 43 6.76 18.89 18.76
C LYS A 43 6.90 17.36 18.68
N LEU A 44 6.34 16.63 19.65
CA LEU A 44 6.32 15.16 19.64
C LEU A 44 5.36 14.59 18.59
N VAL A 45 4.22 15.25 18.35
CA VAL A 45 3.28 14.87 17.29
C VAL A 45 3.89 15.09 15.90
N GLU A 46 4.55 16.22 15.69
CA GLU A 46 5.26 16.52 14.44
C GLU A 46 6.43 15.55 14.18
N ALA A 47 7.25 15.27 15.20
CA ALA A 47 8.34 14.32 15.08
C ALA A 47 7.85 12.89 14.77
N ARG A 48 6.69 12.50 15.31
CA ARG A 48 6.04 11.22 15.00
C ARG A 48 5.51 11.18 13.57
N ALA A 49 4.91 12.27 13.08
CA ALA A 49 4.44 12.37 11.71
C ALA A 49 5.59 12.24 10.69
N LEU A 50 6.71 12.94 10.93
CA LEU A 50 7.93 12.84 10.12
C LEU A 50 8.55 11.43 10.14
N SER A 51 8.56 10.79 11.31
CA SER A 51 9.09 9.43 11.47
C SER A 51 8.18 8.37 10.82
N GLN A 52 6.87 8.62 10.75
CA GLN A 52 5.90 7.73 10.13
C GLN A 52 5.92 7.84 8.60
N GLU A 53 6.20 9.03 8.06
CA GLU A 53 6.43 9.24 6.62
C GLU A 53 7.72 8.57 6.16
N ALA A 54 8.81 8.69 6.93
CA ALA A 54 10.10 8.05 6.62
C ALA A 54 10.08 6.51 6.72
N ARG A 55 9.06 5.93 7.37
CA ARG A 55 8.93 4.48 7.58
C ARG A 55 7.85 3.84 6.70
N ARG A 56 7.24 4.58 5.78
CA ARG A 56 6.44 3.95 4.73
C ARG A 56 7.40 3.12 3.87
N PRO A 57 7.25 1.77 3.80
CA PRO A 57 7.90 1.03 2.72
C PRO A 57 7.48 1.71 1.42
N ALA A 58 8.42 1.90 0.48
CA ALA A 58 8.11 2.47 -0.83
C ALA A 58 6.87 1.75 -1.36
N ALA A 59 5.73 2.44 -1.32
CA ALA A 59 4.50 1.88 -1.82
C ALA A 59 4.74 1.77 -3.32
N PHE A 60 4.75 0.53 -3.84
CA PHE A 60 4.59 0.32 -5.26
C PHE A 60 3.19 0.83 -5.59
N GLU A 61 3.08 2.12 -5.93
CA GLU A 61 1.87 2.65 -6.54
C GLU A 61 1.73 1.95 -7.88
N VAL A 62 0.91 0.90 -7.91
CA VAL A 62 0.48 0.28 -9.15
C VAL A 62 -0.31 1.35 -9.89
N ALA A 63 0.32 2.01 -10.85
CA ALA A 63 -0.33 3.00 -11.68
C ALA A 63 -1.57 2.38 -12.35
N ALA A 64 -2.58 3.20 -12.62
CA ALA A 64 -3.78 2.76 -13.31
C ALA A 64 -3.40 2.00 -14.60
N ALA A 65 -3.86 0.76 -14.70
CA ALA A 65 -3.62 -0.11 -15.84
C ALA A 65 -4.03 0.59 -17.13
N GLN A 66 -3.11 0.70 -18.09
CA GLN A 66 -3.39 1.30 -19.39
C GLN A 66 -4.12 0.33 -20.31
N ALA A 67 -3.81 -0.97 -20.18
CA ALA A 67 -4.40 -2.01 -21.00
C ALA A 67 -4.52 -3.32 -20.20
N LEU A 68 -5.60 -4.06 -20.48
CA LEU A 68 -5.90 -5.35 -19.87
C LEU A 68 -5.93 -6.41 -20.96
N PHE A 69 -5.16 -7.48 -20.75
CA PHE A 69 -5.19 -8.69 -21.55
C PHE A 69 -5.96 -9.79 -20.82
N ARG A 70 -6.91 -10.42 -21.51
CA ARG A 70 -7.60 -11.62 -21.04
C ARG A 70 -7.47 -12.71 -22.10
N PRO A 71 -6.88 -13.87 -21.77
CA PRO A 71 -6.80 -14.98 -22.71
C PRO A 71 -8.20 -15.45 -23.10
N VAL A 72 -8.47 -15.53 -24.41
CA VAL A 72 -9.71 -16.09 -24.96
C VAL A 72 -9.35 -17.05 -26.09
N ALA A 73 -10.16 -18.10 -26.29
CA ALA A 73 -9.94 -19.05 -27.36
C ALA A 73 -10.00 -18.35 -28.73
N GLY A 74 -8.94 -18.48 -29.54
CA GLY A 74 -8.82 -17.81 -30.84
C GLY A 74 -8.51 -16.31 -30.79
N GLY A 75 -8.24 -15.76 -29.59
CA GLY A 75 -7.74 -14.39 -29.44
C GLY A 75 -6.24 -14.28 -29.74
N PRO A 76 -5.69 -13.04 -29.76
CA PRO A 76 -4.26 -12.84 -29.89
C PRO A 76 -3.51 -13.47 -28.71
N SER A 77 -2.33 -14.00 -28.99
CA SER A 77 -1.36 -14.37 -27.95
C SER A 77 -0.93 -13.14 -27.14
N LEU A 78 -0.33 -13.36 -25.97
CA LEU A 78 0.16 -12.26 -25.15
C LEU A 78 1.25 -11.47 -25.90
N ALA A 79 2.11 -12.16 -26.66
CA ALA A 79 3.15 -11.54 -27.47
C ALA A 79 2.57 -10.65 -28.60
N GLU A 80 1.55 -11.12 -29.31
CA GLU A 80 0.88 -10.32 -30.35
C GLU A 80 0.16 -9.12 -29.76
N TRP A 81 -0.51 -9.31 -28.62
CA TRP A 81 -1.15 -8.22 -27.90
C TRP A 81 -0.13 -7.18 -27.44
N LEU A 82 1.00 -7.59 -26.86
CA LEU A 82 2.10 -6.70 -26.47
C LEU A 82 2.71 -5.96 -27.67
N ALA A 83 2.86 -6.63 -28.82
CA ALA A 83 3.38 -6.02 -30.04
C ALA A 83 2.45 -4.91 -30.59
N SER A 84 1.15 -4.98 -30.28
CA SER A 84 0.19 -3.92 -30.61
C SER A 84 0.18 -2.74 -29.63
N GLN A 85 0.87 -2.85 -28.49
CA GLN A 85 0.95 -1.78 -27.51
C GLN A 85 2.07 -0.78 -27.86
N PRO A 86 1.93 0.50 -27.47
CA PRO A 86 3.02 1.46 -27.54
C PRO A 86 4.24 0.95 -26.74
N ARG A 87 5.42 1.02 -27.35
CA ARG A 87 6.67 0.67 -26.66
C ARG A 87 7.08 1.83 -25.75
N ASP A 88 6.99 1.62 -24.43
CA ASP A 88 7.49 2.54 -23.42
C ASP A 88 8.37 1.77 -22.42
N PRO A 89 9.59 2.24 -22.12
CA PRO A 89 10.51 1.56 -21.21
C PRO A 89 10.03 1.55 -19.74
N ARG A 90 9.04 2.38 -19.38
CA ARG A 90 8.42 2.39 -18.05
C ARG A 90 7.29 1.37 -17.93
N ALA A 91 6.93 0.72 -19.04
CA ALA A 91 5.86 -0.26 -19.04
C ALA A 91 6.27 -1.50 -18.23
N THR A 92 5.39 -1.90 -17.32
CA THR A 92 5.49 -3.13 -16.55
C THR A 92 4.22 -3.94 -16.76
N LEU A 93 4.39 -5.19 -17.17
CA LEU A 93 3.31 -6.17 -17.32
C LEU A 93 3.17 -6.93 -16.00
N THR A 94 1.98 -6.90 -15.40
CA THR A 94 1.64 -7.75 -14.25
C THR A 94 0.68 -8.86 -14.68
N VAL A 95 1.12 -10.10 -14.60
CA VAL A 95 0.32 -11.31 -14.86
C VAL A 95 -0.35 -11.75 -13.56
N PHE A 96 -1.67 -11.83 -13.56
CA PHE A 96 -2.48 -12.28 -12.45
C PHE A 96 -3.06 -13.66 -12.77
N VAL A 97 -2.80 -14.62 -11.87
CA VAL A 97 -3.39 -15.96 -11.93
C VAL A 97 -4.06 -16.26 -10.60
N ARG A 98 -5.38 -16.40 -10.61
CA ARG A 98 -6.15 -16.89 -9.47
C ARG A 98 -6.48 -18.36 -9.66
N HIS A 99 -6.42 -19.15 -8.60
CA HIS A 99 -6.69 -20.59 -8.67
C HIS A 99 -7.58 -21.09 -7.54
N PRO A 100 -8.41 -22.13 -7.80
CA PRO A 100 -9.15 -22.85 -6.77
C PRO A 100 -8.22 -23.66 -5.86
N ARG A 101 -8.76 -24.21 -4.77
CA ARG A 101 -8.04 -25.18 -3.94
C ARG A 101 -7.54 -26.33 -4.82
N ASN A 102 -6.26 -26.69 -4.66
CA ASN A 102 -5.54 -27.69 -5.46
C ASN A 102 -5.17 -27.28 -6.91
N GLY A 103 -5.44 -26.05 -7.32
CA GLY A 103 -5.08 -25.53 -8.66
C GLY A 103 -3.71 -24.86 -8.75
N GLU A 104 -2.94 -24.79 -7.66
CA GLU A 104 -1.72 -23.98 -7.56
C GLU A 104 -0.64 -24.38 -8.58
N ALA A 105 -0.39 -25.68 -8.77
CA ALA A 105 0.62 -26.14 -9.72
C ALA A 105 0.29 -25.73 -11.17
N ALA A 106 -0.99 -25.85 -11.56
CA ALA A 106 -1.47 -25.39 -12.85
C ALA A 106 -1.34 -23.86 -12.98
N ALA A 107 -1.68 -23.13 -11.92
CA ALA A 107 -1.57 -21.68 -11.88
C ALA A 107 -0.14 -21.19 -12.13
N TRP A 108 0.85 -21.80 -11.45
CA TRP A 108 2.26 -21.50 -11.65
C TRP A 108 2.75 -21.86 -13.05
N SER A 109 2.27 -22.97 -13.62
CA SER A 109 2.59 -23.35 -15.00
C SER A 109 2.09 -22.30 -15.98
N THR A 110 0.82 -21.91 -15.88
CA THR A 110 0.21 -20.87 -16.73
C THR A 110 0.94 -19.54 -16.58
N ALA A 111 1.23 -19.14 -15.36
CA ALA A 111 1.93 -17.89 -15.09
C ALA A 111 3.33 -17.86 -15.71
N ARG A 112 4.05 -18.99 -15.65
CA ARG A 112 5.38 -19.14 -16.27
C ARG A 112 5.31 -19.08 -17.80
N SER A 113 4.33 -19.75 -18.41
CA SER A 113 4.13 -19.68 -19.86
C SER A 113 3.88 -18.25 -20.33
N LEU A 114 3.01 -17.50 -19.66
CA LEU A 114 2.74 -16.10 -19.99
C LEU A 114 3.95 -15.20 -19.74
N ALA A 115 4.69 -15.40 -18.65
CA ALA A 115 5.90 -14.64 -18.40
C ALA A 115 6.95 -14.84 -19.51
N HIS A 116 7.15 -16.09 -19.94
CA HIS A 116 8.07 -16.42 -21.02
C HIS A 116 7.64 -15.81 -22.38
N GLU A 117 6.34 -15.78 -22.69
CA GLU A 117 5.85 -15.07 -23.87
C GLU A 117 6.16 -13.57 -23.83
N ALA A 118 6.08 -12.96 -22.65
CA ALA A 118 6.31 -11.53 -22.46
C ALA A 118 7.80 -11.13 -22.45
N GLU A 119 8.72 -12.02 -22.04
CA GLU A 119 10.17 -11.76 -22.02
C GLU A 119 10.70 -11.34 -23.40
N ALA A 120 10.19 -11.95 -24.48
CA ALA A 120 10.56 -11.61 -25.85
C ALA A 120 10.17 -10.18 -26.25
N SER A 121 9.23 -9.56 -25.53
CA SER A 121 8.75 -8.19 -25.79
C SER A 121 9.60 -7.11 -25.12
N GLY A 122 10.54 -7.48 -24.23
CA GLY A 122 11.42 -6.54 -23.53
C GLY A 122 10.73 -5.69 -22.45
N VAL A 123 9.48 -6.02 -22.10
CA VAL A 123 8.71 -5.37 -21.04
C VAL A 123 9.06 -6.02 -19.70
N ALA A 124 9.16 -5.24 -18.62
CA ALA A 124 9.36 -5.81 -17.29
C ALA A 124 8.14 -6.64 -16.87
N VAL A 125 8.34 -7.87 -16.41
CA VAL A 125 7.25 -8.79 -16.06
C VAL A 125 7.20 -9.03 -14.56
N ARG A 126 6.01 -8.92 -13.98
CA ARG A 126 5.67 -9.31 -12.61
C ARG A 126 4.59 -10.38 -12.64
N THR A 127 4.69 -11.36 -11.76
CA THR A 127 3.69 -12.43 -11.62
C THR A 127 3.07 -12.40 -10.23
N VAL A 128 1.74 -12.46 -10.18
CA VAL A 128 0.95 -12.56 -8.95
C VAL A 128 0.07 -13.80 -9.05
N VAL A 129 0.36 -14.81 -8.22
CA VAL A 129 -0.46 -16.00 -8.08
C VAL A 129 -1.23 -15.91 -6.76
N SER A 130 -2.54 -16.11 -6.80
CA SER A 130 -3.42 -16.00 -5.63
C SER A 130 -4.44 -17.13 -5.56
N ALA A 131 -4.81 -17.52 -4.35
CA ALA A 131 -5.92 -18.45 -4.14
C ALA A 131 -7.27 -17.71 -4.26
N GLY A 132 -8.29 -18.40 -4.78
CA GLY A 132 -9.68 -17.93 -4.84
C GLY A 132 -10.66 -19.05 -5.08
N GLU A 133 -11.95 -18.74 -5.16
CA GLU A 133 -12.99 -19.74 -5.46
C GLU A 133 -12.94 -20.17 -6.94
N GLU A 134 -12.67 -19.22 -7.84
CA GLU A 134 -12.64 -19.45 -9.28
C GLU A 134 -11.26 -19.21 -9.89
N ALA A 135 -10.94 -19.98 -10.91
CA ALA A 135 -9.76 -19.78 -11.73
C ALA A 135 -9.94 -18.53 -12.61
N GLU A 136 -8.98 -17.61 -12.56
CA GLU A 136 -8.98 -16.43 -13.42
C GLU A 136 -7.56 -16.12 -13.87
N VAL A 137 -7.40 -15.76 -15.15
CA VAL A 137 -6.11 -15.38 -15.73
C VAL A 137 -6.30 -14.07 -16.50
N TYR A 138 -5.47 -13.09 -16.20
CA TYR A 138 -5.38 -11.85 -16.96
C TYR A 138 -4.01 -11.21 -16.77
N ALA A 139 -3.64 -10.30 -17.66
CA ALA A 139 -2.45 -9.49 -17.51
C ALA A 139 -2.78 -8.01 -17.65
N SER A 140 -2.10 -7.17 -16.89
CA SER A 140 -2.28 -5.73 -16.86
C SER A 140 -0.99 -5.05 -17.25
N LEU A 141 -1.04 -4.16 -18.24
CA LEU A 141 0.10 -3.30 -18.60
C LEU A 141 -0.10 -1.94 -17.93
N GLY A 142 0.82 -1.57 -17.05
CA GLY A 142 0.85 -0.27 -16.37
C GLY A 142 2.21 0.38 -16.49
N TYR A 143 2.34 1.63 -16.04
CA TYR A 143 3.63 2.31 -15.95
C TYR A 143 4.12 2.34 -14.52
N ASP A 144 5.26 1.72 -14.28
CA ASP A 144 5.96 1.89 -13.02
C ASP A 144 6.92 3.07 -13.17
N ALA A 145 6.75 4.10 -12.33
CA ALA A 145 7.78 5.10 -12.17
C ALA A 145 8.89 4.47 -11.32
N LEU A 146 10.07 4.27 -11.92
CA LEU A 146 11.29 4.17 -11.13
C LEU A 146 11.43 5.50 -10.39
N VAL A 147 11.05 5.52 -9.12
CA VAL A 147 11.51 6.55 -8.19
C VAL A 147 13.01 6.31 -8.05
N LEU A 148 13.78 6.91 -8.96
CA LEU A 148 15.19 7.13 -8.78
C LEU A 148 15.28 7.93 -7.49
N GLY A 149 15.64 7.26 -6.39
CA GLY A 149 15.98 7.91 -5.14
C GLY A 149 16.93 9.03 -5.49
N ALA A 150 16.46 10.27 -5.27
CA ALA A 150 17.17 11.47 -5.67
C ALA A 150 18.61 11.33 -5.17
N GLY A 151 19.52 11.16 -6.13
CA GLY A 151 20.94 11.19 -5.87
C GLY A 151 21.26 12.53 -5.23
N GLY A 152 21.64 12.50 -3.95
CA GLY A 152 22.40 13.56 -3.30
C GLY A 152 23.69 13.74 -4.06
N SER A 153 23.63 14.50 -5.15
CA SER A 153 24.76 14.90 -5.96
C SER A 153 25.60 15.86 -5.14
N ARG A 154 26.89 15.56 -5.12
CA ARG A 154 27.95 16.32 -4.48
C ARG A 154 27.96 17.78 -4.95
N GLN A 155 28.11 18.69 -4.02
CA GLN A 155 28.72 20.00 -4.18
C GLN A 155 29.32 20.32 -2.79
N GLY A 156 30.61 20.57 -2.57
CA GLY A 156 31.67 21.01 -3.45
C GLY A 156 32.34 22.22 -2.80
N GLY A 157 33.51 22.02 -2.18
CA GLY A 157 34.57 23.02 -2.16
C GLY A 157 34.59 24.10 -1.07
N ALA A 158 35.69 24.05 -0.31
CA ALA A 158 36.58 25.17 0.03
C ALA A 158 36.19 26.15 1.14
N GLY A 159 37.07 26.22 2.16
CA GLY A 159 37.60 27.52 2.60
C GLY A 159 37.70 27.78 4.09
N GLN A 160 38.96 27.90 4.55
CA GLN A 160 39.48 28.88 5.51
C GLN A 160 39.43 28.64 7.04
N GLY A 161 40.61 28.88 7.62
CA GLY A 161 40.84 29.43 8.97
C GLY A 161 41.33 28.38 9.97
N GLY A 162 42.56 28.37 10.48
CA GLY A 162 43.52 29.45 10.61
C GLY A 162 43.92 29.60 12.08
N ALA A 163 45.22 29.55 12.32
CA ALA A 163 45.95 30.22 13.39
C ALA A 163 45.84 29.69 14.85
N ARG A 164 47.01 29.20 15.28
CA ARG A 164 47.71 29.44 16.55
C ARG A 164 47.34 28.60 17.77
#